data_AF-A0A6I9NCE3-F1
#
_entry.id   AF-A0A6I9NCE3-F1
#
_cell.length_a   1.000
_cell.length_b   1.000
_cell.length_c   1.000
_cell.angle_alpha   90.00
_cell.angle_beta   90.00
_cell.angle_gamma   90.00
#
_symmetry.space_group_name_H-M   'P 1'
#
loop_
_entity.id
_entity.type
_entity.pdbx_description
1 polymer ?
#
loop_
_entity_poly.entity_id
_entity_poly.type
_entity_poly.pdbx_seq_one_letter_code
_entity_poly.pdbx_strand_id
1 'polypeptide(L)'
;MLASRSLRVPPHITILHVEQEVAGDETGALQSVLESDSVREGLLAEERNLNARIATGAIDGNESVRLTEIYAKLEEIEADKAPARASVILAGLGFSSKMQQQTTK
;
A
#
# COMPACT_ATOMS: atom_id res chain seq x y z
N MET A 1 -0.92 30.96 5.77
CA MET A 1 -0.97 32.26 5.07
C MET A 1 -1.76 32.22 3.76
N LEU A 2 -1.48 31.31 2.83
CA LEU A 2 -2.30 31.17 1.60
C LEU A 2 -3.73 30.65 1.86
N ALA A 3 -3.88 29.58 2.64
CA ALA A 3 -5.20 29.02 3.00
C ALA A 3 -6.06 29.98 3.84
N SER A 4 -5.42 30.83 4.64
CA SER A 4 -6.07 31.89 5.43
C SER A 4 -6.46 33.12 4.59
N ARG A 5 -6.35 33.06 3.25
CA ARG A 5 -6.69 34.13 2.29
C ARG A 5 -6.05 35.49 2.60
N SER A 6 -4.89 35.52 3.25
CA SER A 6 -4.16 36.78 3.50
C SER A 6 -3.55 37.37 2.22
N LEU A 7 -3.52 36.58 1.14
CA LEU A 7 -3.28 37.01 -0.23
C LEU A 7 -4.61 37.05 -0.99
N ARG A 8 -4.82 38.08 -1.81
CA ARG A 8 -5.98 38.14 -2.73
C ARG A 8 -5.80 37.08 -3.81
N VAL A 9 -6.55 35.98 -3.70
CA VAL A 9 -6.59 34.91 -4.70
C VAL A 9 -7.91 35.01 -5.48
N PRO A 10 -7.87 34.97 -6.83
CA PRO A 10 -9.07 34.95 -7.67
C PRO A 10 -10.08 33.87 -7.25
N PRO A 11 -11.40 34.12 -7.37
CA PRO A 11 -12.45 33.23 -6.85
C PRO A 11 -12.55 31.88 -7.58
N HIS A 12 -11.94 31.75 -8.76
CA HIS A 12 -11.94 30.50 -9.53
C HIS A 12 -10.77 29.56 -9.18
N ILE A 13 -9.88 29.96 -8.26
CA ILE A 13 -8.75 29.14 -7.82
C ILE A 13 -9.12 28.44 -6.51
N THR A 14 -9.05 27.11 -6.52
CA THR A 14 -9.23 26.28 -5.33
C THR A 14 -7.89 26.05 -4.65
N ILE A 15 -7.79 26.36 -3.35
CA ILE A 15 -6.59 26.08 -2.55
C ILE A 15 -6.91 24.90 -1.65
N LEU A 16 -6.19 23.80 -1.84
CA LEU A 16 -6.23 22.65 -0.95
C LEU A 16 -5.00 22.66 -0.05
N HIS A 17 -5.21 22.39 1.24
CA HIS A 17 -4.13 22.16 2.17
C HIS A 17 -3.99 20.65 2.35
N VAL A 18 -2.79 20.13 2.08
CA VAL A 18 -2.44 18.74 2.35
C VAL A 18 -1.60 18.74 3.61
N GLU A 19 -1.94 17.86 4.56
CA GLU A 19 -1.02 17.52 5.64
C GLU A 19 0.26 16.94 5.00
N GLN A 20 1.43 17.27 5.55
CA GLN A 20 2.72 17.14 4.85
C GLN A 20 2.92 15.79 4.13
N GLU A 21 3.62 15.85 3.00
CA GLU A 21 4.03 14.67 2.26
C GLU A 21 4.70 13.65 3.19
N VAL A 22 4.40 12.37 3.00
CA VAL A 22 5.08 11.28 3.70
C VAL A 22 6.57 11.39 3.37
N ALA A 23 7.41 11.46 4.40
CA ALA A 23 8.85 11.49 4.21
C ALA A 23 9.30 10.22 3.49
N GLY A 24 10.04 10.41 2.39
CA GLY A 24 10.62 9.29 1.65
C GLY A 24 11.59 8.48 2.51
N ASP A 25 11.53 7.17 2.34
CA ASP A 25 12.37 6.19 3.01
C ASP A 25 13.11 5.31 1.99
N GLU A 26 13.72 4.23 2.48
CA GLU A 26 14.45 3.27 1.64
C GLU A 26 13.51 2.32 0.88
N THR A 27 12.19 2.46 1.06
CA THR A 27 11.19 1.66 0.36
C THR A 27 11.07 2.14 -1.08
N GLY A 28 11.06 1.21 -2.03
CA GLY A 28 10.87 1.53 -3.44
C GLY A 28 9.49 2.16 -3.69
N ALA A 29 9.37 3.04 -4.67
CA ALA A 29 8.10 3.71 -4.96
C ALA A 29 6.95 2.73 -5.23
N LEU A 30 7.19 1.64 -5.97
CA LEU A 30 6.20 0.59 -6.20
C LEU A 30 5.74 -0.08 -4.90
N GLN A 31 6.72 -0.40 -4.05
CA GLN A 31 6.47 -1.06 -2.78
C GLN A 31 5.72 -0.13 -1.80
N SER A 32 6.04 1.16 -1.79
CA SER A 32 5.33 2.16 -0.99
C SER A 32 3.84 2.24 -1.35
N VAL A 33 3.51 2.14 -2.64
CA VAL A 33 2.11 2.08 -3.09
C VAL A 33 1.45 0.77 -2.67
N LEU A 34 2.15 -0.36 -2.77
CA LEU A 34 1.62 -1.65 -2.33
C LEU A 34 1.36 -1.70 -0.82
N GLU A 35 2.22 -1.08 -0.03
CA GLU A 35 2.09 -1.01 1.44
C GLU A 35 0.96 -0.10 1.90
N SER A 36 0.55 0.85 1.05
CA SER A 36 -0.63 1.67 1.32
C SER A 36 -1.94 0.86 1.32
N ASP A 37 -1.94 -0.32 0.69
CA ASP A 37 -3.04 -1.28 0.79
C ASP A 37 -2.97 -2.05 2.12
N SER A 38 -3.48 -1.40 3.17
CA SER A 38 -3.51 -1.93 4.53
C SER A 38 -4.25 -3.27 4.66
N VAL A 39 -5.24 -3.54 3.80
CA VAL A 39 -5.98 -4.80 3.83
C VAL A 39 -5.12 -5.94 3.30
N ARG A 40 -4.52 -5.74 2.11
CA ARG A 40 -3.61 -6.73 1.51
C ARG A 40 -2.41 -6.98 2.42
N GLU A 41 -1.75 -5.95 2.93
CA GLU A 41 -0.60 -6.10 3.81
C GLU A 41 -0.97 -6.79 5.14
N GLY A 42 -2.13 -6.47 5.71
CA GLY A 42 -2.63 -7.15 6.90
C GLY A 42 -2.83 -8.66 6.67
N LEU A 43 -3.45 -9.05 5.56
CA LEU A 43 -3.66 -10.45 5.20
C LEU A 43 -2.34 -11.20 4.94
N LEU A 44 -1.39 -10.59 4.22
CA LEU A 44 -0.07 -11.18 3.96
C LEU A 44 0.80 -11.28 5.22
N ALA A 45 0.65 -10.35 6.17
CA ALA A 45 1.32 -10.44 7.46
C ALA A 45 0.74 -11.56 8.31
N GLU A 46 -0.59 -11.71 8.33
CA GLU A 46 -1.28 -12.78 9.04
C GLU A 46 -0.93 -14.16 8.46
N GLU A 47 -0.94 -14.30 7.12
CA GLU A 47 -0.52 -15.51 6.41
C GLU A 47 0.90 -15.94 6.81
N ARG A 48 1.86 -15.01 6.79
CA ARG A 48 3.26 -15.27 7.18
C ARG A 48 3.37 -15.73 8.63
N ASN A 49 2.61 -15.12 9.54
CA ASN A 49 2.61 -15.49 10.95
C ASN A 49 2.07 -16.91 11.16
N LEU A 50 0.93 -17.23 10.56
CA LEU A 50 0.33 -18.56 10.65
C LEU A 50 1.23 -19.63 10.02
N ASN A 51 1.81 -19.38 8.85
CA ASN A 51 2.74 -20.31 8.23
C ASN A 51 3.98 -20.56 9.10
N ALA A 52 4.51 -19.53 9.79
CA ALA A 52 5.62 -19.70 10.72
C ALA A 52 5.23 -20.54 11.95
N ARG A 53 4.02 -20.37 12.48
CA ARG A 53 3.51 -21.13 13.64
C ARG A 53 3.21 -22.59 13.31
N ILE A 54 2.66 -22.84 12.13
CA ILE A 54 2.47 -24.20 11.62
C ILE A 54 3.83 -24.89 11.43
N ALA A 55 4.83 -24.17 10.88
CA ALA A 55 6.18 -24.70 10.68
C ALA A 55 6.91 -25.03 11.99
N THR A 56 6.64 -24.31 13.09
CA THR A 56 7.22 -24.61 14.42
C THR A 56 6.51 -25.75 15.15
N GLY A 57 5.51 -26.40 14.52
CA GLY A 57 4.86 -27.60 15.03
C GLY A 57 3.67 -27.34 15.94
N ALA A 58 3.22 -26.09 16.08
CA ALA A 58 1.96 -25.76 16.74
C ALA A 58 0.79 -25.98 15.76
N ILE A 59 0.49 -27.23 15.42
CA ILE A 59 -0.65 -27.54 14.55
C ILE A 59 -1.92 -27.52 15.39
N ASP A 60 -2.51 -26.34 15.52
CA ASP A 60 -3.87 -26.17 16.02
C ASP A 60 -4.81 -26.15 14.81
N GLY A 61 -5.85 -27.01 14.78
CA GLY A 61 -6.74 -27.15 13.62
C GLY A 61 -7.43 -25.84 13.20
N ASN A 62 -7.53 -24.90 14.14
CA ASN A 62 -8.06 -23.56 13.93
C ASN A 62 -7.16 -22.69 13.02
N GLU A 63 -5.84 -22.84 13.08
CA GLU A 63 -4.89 -22.06 12.26
C GLU A 63 -4.96 -22.44 10.79
N SER A 64 -5.18 -23.72 10.49
CA SER A 64 -5.35 -24.21 9.12
C SER A 64 -6.65 -23.69 8.49
N VAL A 65 -7.74 -23.62 9.27
CA VAL A 65 -9.01 -23.01 8.83
C VAL A 65 -8.79 -21.53 8.54
N ARG A 66 -8.15 -20.81 9.47
CA ARG A 66 -7.88 -19.38 9.30
C ARG A 66 -7.00 -19.09 8.08
N LEU A 67 -5.98 -19.90 7.84
CA LEU A 67 -5.11 -19.75 6.67
C LEU A 67 -5.90 -19.92 5.36
N THR A 68 -6.86 -20.84 5.33
CA THR A 68 -7.76 -21.04 4.19
C THR A 68 -8.65 -19.82 3.95
N GLU A 69 -9.20 -19.21 5.02
CA GLU A 69 -9.97 -17.97 4.92
C GLU A 69 -9.14 -16.81 4.36
N ILE A 70 -7.87 -16.70 4.77
CA ILE A 70 -6.96 -15.67 4.28
C ILE A 70 -6.70 -15.85 2.79
N TYR A 71 -6.44 -17.07 2.33
CA TYR A 71 -6.26 -17.34 0.90
C TYR A 71 -7.51 -16.99 0.09
N ALA A 72 -8.70 -17.35 0.57
CA ALA A 72 -9.95 -16.99 -0.08
C ALA A 72 -10.13 -15.46 -0.18
N LYS A 73 -9.78 -14.72 0.88
CA LYS A 73 -9.83 -13.25 0.86
C LYS A 73 -8.80 -12.62 -0.07
N LEU A 74 -7.58 -13.16 -0.11
CA LEU A 74 -6.52 -12.70 -1.01
C LEU A 74 -6.92 -12.90 -2.48
N GLU A 75 -7.61 -14.00 -2.79
CA GLU A 75 -8.19 -14.25 -4.10
C GLU A 75 -9.34 -13.28 -4.41
N GLU A 76 -10.26 -13.06 -3.47
CA GLU A 76 -11.40 -12.14 -3.61
C GLU A 76 -10.95 -10.71 -3.95
N ILE A 77 -9.87 -10.22 -3.31
CA ILE A 77 -9.33 -8.87 -3.57
C ILE A 77 -8.37 -8.82 -4.77
N GLU A 78 -8.15 -9.95 -5.46
CA GLU A 78 -7.19 -10.09 -6.55
C GLU A 78 -5.81 -9.53 -6.15
N ALA A 79 -5.27 -10.00 -5.02
CA ALA A 79 -4.04 -9.50 -4.42
C ALA A 79 -2.82 -9.68 -5.35
N ASP A 80 -2.85 -10.69 -6.23
CA ASP A 80 -1.85 -10.98 -7.26
C ASP A 80 -1.76 -9.88 -8.33
N LYS A 81 -2.87 -9.19 -8.62
CA LYS A 81 -2.92 -8.09 -9.57
C LYS A 81 -2.49 -6.74 -8.97
N ALA A 82 -2.32 -6.66 -7.65
CA ALA A 82 -1.95 -5.42 -6.97
C ALA A 82 -0.66 -4.76 -7.52
N PRO A 83 0.44 -5.49 -7.82
CA PRO A 83 1.65 -4.90 -8.40
C PRO A 83 1.41 -4.24 -9.76
N ALA A 84 0.59 -4.86 -10.61
CA ALA A 84 0.24 -4.30 -11.91
C ALA A 84 -0.59 -3.01 -11.74
N ARG A 85 -1.57 -3.02 -10.84
CA ARG A 85 -2.38 -1.83 -10.51
C ARG A 85 -1.51 -0.69 -9.96
N ALA A 86 -0.61 -0.99 -9.02
CA ALA A 86 0.32 -0.02 -8.45
C ALA A 86 1.26 0.58 -9.51
N SER A 87 1.77 -0.24 -10.42
CA SER A 87 2.61 0.22 -11.52
C SER A 87 1.87 1.16 -12.48
N VAL A 88 0.59 0.89 -12.77
CA VAL A 88 -0.27 1.76 -13.60
C VAL A 88 -0.52 3.10 -12.91
N ILE A 89 -0.78 3.12 -11.61
CA ILE A 89 -0.93 4.36 -10.82
C ILE A 89 0.35 5.19 -10.91
N LEU A 90 1.50 4.58 -10.65
CA LEU A 90 2.80 5.27 -10.69
C LEU A 90 3.15 5.76 -12.10
N ALA A 91 2.85 4.99 -13.15
CA ALA A 91 3.00 5.43 -14.53
C ALA A 91 2.11 6.65 -14.83
N GLY A 92 0.88 6.68 -14.32
CA GLY A 92 -0.02 7.84 -14.41
C GLY A 92 0.50 9.09 -13.68
N LEU A 93 1.31 8.89 -12.64
CA LEU A 93 2.02 9.95 -11.90
C LEU A 93 3.38 10.32 -12.52
N GLY A 94 3.74 9.72 -13.66
CA GLY A 94 4.98 10.02 -14.39
C GLY A 94 6.21 9.23 -13.97
N PHE A 95 6.06 8.19 -13.12
CA PHE A 95 7.18 7.32 -12.75
C PHE A 95 7.46 6.30 -13.85
N SER A 96 8.66 6.38 -14.44
CA SER A 96 9.17 5.32 -15.33
C SER A 96 9.37 4.01 -14.58
N SER A 97 9.41 2.87 -15.28
CA SER A 97 9.66 1.55 -14.65
C SER A 97 10.94 1.51 -13.82
N LYS A 98 11.98 2.28 -14.20
CA LYS A 98 13.19 2.43 -13.41
C LYS A 98 12.93 3.20 -12.12
N MET A 99 12.20 4.31 -12.19
CA MET A 99 11.86 5.13 -11.03
C MET A 99 10.95 4.39 -10.04
N GLN A 100 10.07 3.51 -10.52
CA GLN A 100 9.22 2.69 -9.67
C GLN A 100 10.01 1.76 -8.73
N GLN A 101 11.25 1.40 -9.11
CA GLN A 101 12.15 0.57 -8.31
C GLN A 101 13.12 1.40 -7.45
N GLN A 102 13.17 2.72 -7.64
CA GLN A 102 14.02 3.59 -6.84
C GLN A 102 13.38 3.85 -5.48
N THR A 103 14.23 4.04 -4.47
CA THR A 103 13.84 4.43 -3.12
C THR A 103 13.11 5.78 -3.15
N THR A 104 12.20 5.99 -2.22
CA THR A 104 11.43 7.24 -2.13
C THR A 104 12.20 8.40 -1.51
N LYS A 105 13.40 8.13 -0.98
CA LYS A 105 14.40 9.12 -0.54
C LYS A 105 15.29 9.66 -1.67
#